data_AF-A0A2M8Q2J6-F1
#
_entry.id   AF-A0A2M8Q2J6-F1
#
_cell.length_a   1.000
_cell.length_b   1.000
_cell.length_c   1.000
_cell.angle_alpha   90.00
_cell.angle_beta   90.00
_cell.angle_gamma   90.00
#
_symmetry.space_group_name_H-M   'P 1'
#
loop_
_entity.id
_entity.type
_entity.pdbx_description
1 polymer ?
#
loop_
_entity_poly.entity_id
_entity_poly.type
_entity_poly.pdbx_seq_one_letter_code
_entity_poly.pdbx_strand_id
1 'polypeptide(L)'
;MYGTGILRGLGITLRHFVDTYIKDLEWASMGKRTDPEVFAVRQGTQARGLYTVEYPDEKLATPERFRFVPFLVVNNHDDPYAPGHDWCTSCGICAKVCPPQCIWIVRGSDPNTGRPKPEPEAFYIDIDICMNCGYCAEYCPFDAIKMDHDYELASYDRTTAHIHDKARLSKEVRYWQTIAPTRALEEAQARGQWEHKDTAKLAKKKDIPMTEPVWEKRNAAIHNPDVEELARKKAAAAAAPKAATKAGAASQAAPQPVAISIDVENATPDQLAEWAADAGLPLPARAAAALRLDGLIREKAFDIKSTHRKAVSAAKKAAKAEGTTIDELAGSFTSGEVVQAAAPVAEVAAPESAEVAQAEAPAPAPAASSSALDVESASPDQLAEWASNTGLSIADRAKAAVKLEELIKAKAFDVTSNHRKALSSAKKAAKEAGTTIQDAAG
;
A
#
# COMPACT_ATOMS: atom_id res chain seq x y z
N MET A 1 -53.94 6.25 8.28
CA MET A 1 -53.56 4.87 7.89
C MET A 1 -54.20 4.47 6.55
N TYR A 2 -54.12 5.29 5.50
CA TYR A 2 -54.85 5.06 4.24
C TYR A 2 -53.96 4.49 3.10
N GLY A 3 -52.88 3.77 3.42
CA GLY A 3 -52.03 3.15 2.39
C GLY A 3 -51.27 4.13 1.47
N THR A 4 -51.33 5.44 1.71
CA THR A 4 -50.66 6.47 0.90
C THR A 4 -49.14 6.28 0.83
N GLY A 5 -48.54 5.67 1.85
CA GLY A 5 -47.12 5.28 1.83
C GLY A 5 -46.82 4.18 0.79
N ILE A 6 -47.71 3.20 0.62
CA ILE A 6 -47.55 2.11 -0.35
C ILE A 6 -47.64 2.65 -1.77
N LEU A 7 -48.63 3.50 -2.05
CA LEU A 7 -48.79 4.12 -3.37
C LEU A 7 -47.61 5.04 -3.72
N ARG A 8 -47.06 5.77 -2.75
CA ARG A 8 -45.83 6.56 -2.95
C ARG A 8 -44.62 5.66 -3.24
N GLY A 9 -44.47 4.55 -2.52
CA GLY A 9 -43.42 3.56 -2.78
C GLY A 9 -43.52 2.98 -4.19
N LEU A 10 -44.72 2.53 -4.58
CA LEU A 10 -44.98 2.00 -5.92
C LEU A 10 -44.74 3.04 -7.03
N GLY A 11 -45.09 4.30 -6.77
CA GLY A 11 -44.83 5.40 -7.69
C GLY A 11 -43.33 5.64 -7.91
N ILE A 12 -42.51 5.53 -6.85
CA ILE A 12 -41.05 5.64 -6.95
C ILE A 12 -40.48 4.45 -7.75
N THR A 13 -40.92 3.22 -7.46
CA THR A 13 -40.45 2.04 -8.21
C THR A 13 -40.86 2.11 -9.68
N LEU A 14 -42.09 2.54 -9.98
CA LEU A 14 -42.57 2.70 -11.36
C LEU A 14 -41.78 3.79 -12.10
N ARG A 15 -41.43 4.89 -11.41
CA ARG A 15 -40.58 5.93 -11.98
C ARG A 15 -39.21 5.38 -12.37
N HIS A 16 -38.54 4.66 -11.48
CA HIS A 16 -37.24 4.05 -11.79
C HIS A 16 -37.33 3.02 -12.92
N PHE A 17 -38.41 2.24 -12.96
CA PHE A 17 -38.68 1.30 -14.05
C PHE A 17 -38.79 2.04 -15.39
N VAL A 18 -39.65 3.05 -15.47
CA VAL A 18 -39.88 3.82 -16.71
C VAL A 18 -38.62 4.59 -17.13
N ASP A 19 -37.93 5.25 -16.19
CA ASP A 19 -36.69 6.00 -16.46
C ASP A 19 -35.61 5.10 -17.07
N THR A 20 -35.59 3.81 -16.68
CA THR A 20 -34.66 2.82 -17.22
C THR A 20 -34.88 2.58 -18.71
N TYR A 21 -36.11 2.27 -19.14
CA TYR A 21 -36.42 2.01 -20.55
C TYR A 21 -36.29 3.24 -21.43
N ILE A 22 -36.69 4.42 -20.92
CA ILE A 22 -36.57 5.67 -21.69
C ILE A 22 -35.10 5.96 -21.99
N LYS A 23 -34.22 5.85 -20.97
CA LYS A 23 -32.79 6.09 -21.14
C LYS A 23 -32.11 5.04 -22.01
N ASP A 24 -32.54 3.78 -21.90
CA ASP A 24 -32.02 2.71 -22.74
C ASP A 24 -32.36 2.93 -24.22
N LEU A 25 -33.59 3.35 -24.50
CA LEU A 25 -34.02 3.69 -25.86
C LEU A 25 -33.27 4.92 -26.40
N GLU A 26 -33.04 5.93 -25.56
CA GLU A 26 -32.25 7.13 -25.91
C GLU A 26 -30.83 6.72 -26.31
N TRP A 27 -30.17 5.87 -25.52
CA TRP A 27 -28.79 5.41 -25.78
C TRP A 27 -28.70 4.48 -26.99
N ALA A 28 -29.67 3.58 -27.16
CA ALA A 28 -29.79 2.72 -28.33
C ALA A 28 -30.02 3.54 -29.61
N SER A 29 -30.86 4.58 -29.55
CA SER A 29 -31.13 5.46 -30.70
C SER A 29 -29.92 6.28 -31.13
N MET A 30 -29.01 6.60 -30.20
CA MET A 30 -27.76 7.29 -30.51
C MET A 30 -26.67 6.36 -31.04
N GLY A 31 -26.84 5.04 -30.96
CA GLY A 31 -25.83 4.06 -31.39
C GLY A 31 -24.55 4.07 -30.55
N LYS A 32 -24.55 4.77 -29.41
CA LYS A 32 -23.35 4.99 -28.55
C LYS A 32 -23.39 4.19 -27.25
N ARG A 33 -24.18 3.12 -27.20
CA ARG A 33 -24.38 2.34 -25.96
C ARG A 33 -23.07 1.80 -25.40
N THR A 34 -22.17 1.38 -26.29
CA THR A 34 -20.87 0.75 -26.00
C THR A 34 -19.68 1.71 -26.10
N ASP A 35 -19.89 3.00 -26.36
CA ASP A 35 -18.78 3.96 -26.44
C ASP A 35 -18.16 4.20 -25.05
N PRO A 36 -16.83 4.15 -24.88
CA PRO A 36 -16.17 4.32 -23.59
C PRO A 36 -16.49 5.66 -22.88
N GLU A 37 -16.67 6.74 -23.65
CA GLU A 37 -17.03 8.06 -23.11
C GLU A 37 -18.45 8.08 -22.54
N VAL A 38 -19.39 7.44 -23.22
CA VAL A 38 -20.79 7.31 -22.77
C VAL A 38 -20.86 6.40 -21.55
N PHE A 39 -19.98 5.40 -21.51
CA PHE A 39 -19.87 4.46 -20.42
C PHE A 39 -19.43 5.13 -19.11
N ALA A 40 -18.45 6.04 -19.16
CA ALA A 40 -18.06 6.85 -17.99
C ALA A 40 -19.22 7.73 -17.46
N VAL A 41 -20.07 8.25 -18.36
CA VAL A 41 -21.26 9.00 -17.98
C VAL A 41 -22.33 8.10 -17.34
N ARG A 42 -22.51 6.87 -17.85
CA ARG A 42 -23.44 5.86 -17.28
C ARG A 42 -23.01 5.36 -15.89
N GLN A 43 -21.71 5.40 -15.59
CA GLN A 43 -21.16 5.04 -14.27
C GLN A 43 -21.09 6.22 -13.29
N GLY A 44 -21.33 7.45 -13.76
CA GLY A 44 -21.23 8.65 -12.93
C GLY A 44 -22.36 8.79 -11.91
N THR A 45 -22.16 9.66 -10.92
CA THR A 45 -23.16 9.99 -9.88
C THR A 45 -24.43 10.63 -10.43
N GLN A 46 -24.38 11.18 -11.64
CA GLN A 46 -25.50 11.81 -12.34
C GLN A 46 -26.19 10.89 -13.34
N ALA A 47 -25.76 9.62 -13.44
CA ALA A 47 -26.40 8.66 -14.31
C ALA A 47 -27.87 8.46 -13.89
N ARG A 48 -28.73 8.26 -14.89
CA ARG A 48 -30.16 7.96 -14.72
C ARG A 48 -30.50 6.74 -15.58
N GLY A 49 -31.38 5.89 -15.06
CA GLY A 49 -31.77 4.64 -15.72
C GLY A 49 -30.91 3.46 -15.25
N LEU A 50 -30.51 2.60 -16.18
CA LEU A 50 -29.75 1.39 -15.86
C LEU A 50 -28.29 1.71 -15.48
N TYR A 51 -27.94 1.45 -14.22
CA TYR A 51 -26.55 1.57 -13.73
C TYR A 51 -25.72 0.31 -13.93
N THR A 52 -26.37 -0.83 -14.18
CA THR A 52 -25.68 -2.11 -14.34
C THR A 52 -24.92 -2.12 -15.66
N VAL A 53 -23.72 -2.71 -15.60
CA VAL A 53 -22.87 -3.02 -16.74
C VAL A 53 -23.15 -4.45 -17.17
N GLU A 54 -23.33 -4.67 -18.48
CA GLU A 54 -23.55 -6.00 -19.03
C GLU A 54 -22.22 -6.74 -19.26
N TYR A 55 -21.60 -7.17 -18.17
CA TYR A 55 -20.37 -7.97 -18.22
C TYR A 55 -20.66 -9.38 -18.80
N PRO A 56 -19.86 -9.93 -19.73
CA PRO A 56 -18.53 -9.50 -20.18
C PRO A 56 -18.48 -8.61 -21.44
N ASP A 57 -19.62 -8.40 -22.11
CA ASP A 57 -19.68 -7.67 -23.38
C ASP A 57 -19.40 -6.16 -23.18
N GLU A 58 -19.90 -5.61 -22.09
CA GLU A 58 -19.51 -4.30 -21.57
C GLU A 58 -18.56 -4.48 -20.37
N LYS A 59 -17.35 -3.89 -20.42
CA LYS A 59 -16.38 -3.92 -19.30
C LYS A 59 -16.34 -2.60 -18.56
N LEU A 60 -16.04 -2.66 -17.25
CA LEU A 60 -15.87 -1.45 -16.45
C LEU A 60 -14.68 -0.62 -16.97
N ALA A 61 -14.87 0.70 -17.10
CA ALA A 61 -13.76 1.61 -17.38
C ALA A 61 -12.83 1.63 -16.16
N THR A 62 -11.65 1.04 -16.28
CA THR A 62 -10.65 1.06 -15.21
C THR A 62 -10.04 2.46 -15.11
N PRO A 63 -10.03 3.08 -13.92
CA PRO A 63 -9.34 4.35 -13.75
C PRO A 63 -7.84 4.14 -13.96
N GLU A 64 -7.14 5.16 -14.43
CA GLU A 64 -5.70 5.09 -14.68
C GLU A 64 -4.89 4.61 -13.45
N ARG A 65 -5.30 5.01 -12.24
CA ARG A 65 -4.65 4.61 -10.98
C ARG A 65 -5.15 3.28 -10.40
N PHE A 66 -5.87 2.49 -11.18
CA PHE A 66 -6.31 1.16 -10.77
C PHE A 66 -5.11 0.27 -10.41
N ARG A 67 -5.32 -0.61 -9.42
CA ARG A 67 -4.26 -1.43 -8.84
C ARG A 67 -4.73 -2.87 -8.78
N PHE A 68 -4.08 -3.74 -9.53
CA PHE A 68 -4.26 -5.18 -9.40
C PHE A 68 -2.91 -5.90 -9.29
N VAL A 69 -2.61 -6.85 -10.18
CA VAL A 69 -1.33 -7.56 -10.16
C VAL A 69 -0.25 -6.64 -10.72
N PRO A 70 0.92 -6.52 -10.09
CA PRO A 70 2.01 -5.73 -10.65
C PRO A 70 2.69 -6.45 -11.83
N PHE A 71 3.26 -5.68 -12.75
CA PHE A 71 4.05 -6.15 -13.89
C PHE A 71 5.41 -5.46 -13.94
N LEU A 72 6.37 -6.06 -14.62
CA LEU A 72 7.73 -5.54 -14.82
C LEU A 72 7.81 -4.78 -16.14
N VAL A 73 8.39 -3.59 -16.12
CA VAL A 73 8.58 -2.78 -17.33
C VAL A 73 9.86 -3.20 -18.03
N VAL A 74 9.74 -3.49 -19.33
CA VAL A 74 10.86 -3.73 -20.24
C VAL A 74 10.87 -2.69 -21.36
N ASN A 75 12.05 -2.36 -21.88
CA ASN A 75 12.13 -1.55 -23.10
C ASN A 75 11.38 -2.23 -24.25
N ASN A 76 10.84 -1.42 -25.15
CA ASN A 76 10.18 -1.94 -26.34
C ASN A 76 11.16 -2.81 -27.14
N HIS A 77 10.66 -3.87 -27.78
CA HIS A 77 11.52 -4.72 -28.61
C HIS A 77 12.09 -3.99 -29.84
N ASP A 78 11.46 -2.89 -30.27
CA ASP A 78 11.93 -2.04 -31.37
C ASP A 78 12.92 -0.95 -30.92
N ASP A 79 13.34 -0.94 -29.66
CA ASP A 79 14.23 0.10 -29.14
C ASP A 79 15.62 0.04 -29.82
N PRO A 80 16.13 1.16 -30.37
CA PRO A 80 17.38 1.16 -31.13
C PRO A 80 18.64 0.95 -30.27
N TYR A 81 18.55 1.05 -28.95
CA TYR A 81 19.70 0.99 -28.06
C TYR A 81 19.75 -0.27 -27.21
N ALA A 82 18.63 -0.65 -26.60
CA ALA A 82 18.53 -1.80 -25.72
C ALA A 82 17.14 -2.46 -25.83
N PRO A 83 16.90 -3.22 -26.92
CA PRO A 83 15.61 -3.86 -27.17
C PRO A 83 15.32 -4.93 -26.11
N GLY A 84 14.12 -4.88 -25.51
CA GLY A 84 13.67 -5.86 -24.52
C GLY A 84 14.46 -5.87 -23.20
N HIS A 85 15.27 -4.84 -22.93
CA HIS A 85 16.05 -4.75 -21.70
C HIS A 85 15.16 -4.47 -20.48
N ASP A 86 15.32 -5.25 -19.41
CA ASP A 86 14.58 -5.10 -18.16
C ASP A 86 14.96 -3.80 -17.43
N TRP A 87 13.98 -3.10 -16.84
CA TRP A 87 14.28 -1.94 -16.00
C TRP A 87 14.71 -2.34 -14.58
N CYS A 88 14.43 -3.59 -14.19
CA CYS A 88 14.67 -4.07 -12.84
C CYS A 88 16.15 -4.37 -12.60
N THR A 89 16.72 -3.78 -11.55
CA THR A 89 18.13 -3.98 -11.17
C THR A 89 18.35 -5.05 -10.10
N SER A 90 17.30 -5.78 -9.71
CA SER A 90 17.32 -6.77 -8.63
C SER A 90 17.73 -6.22 -7.24
N CYS A 91 17.45 -4.94 -6.97
CA CYS A 91 17.80 -4.28 -5.70
C CYS A 91 17.14 -4.95 -4.48
N GLY A 92 15.93 -5.52 -4.64
CA GLY A 92 15.21 -6.25 -3.59
C GLY A 92 14.35 -5.38 -2.67
N ILE A 93 14.27 -4.07 -2.92
CA ILE A 93 13.45 -3.14 -2.11
C ILE A 93 11.96 -3.50 -2.19
N CYS A 94 11.47 -3.85 -3.38
CA CYS A 94 10.07 -4.24 -3.59
C CYS A 94 9.68 -5.49 -2.78
N ALA A 95 10.57 -6.48 -2.68
CA ALA A 95 10.32 -7.67 -1.86
C ALA A 95 10.33 -7.33 -0.35
N LYS A 96 11.24 -6.44 0.08
CA LYS A 96 11.35 -6.02 1.49
C LYS A 96 10.15 -5.20 1.96
N VAL A 97 9.59 -4.34 1.11
CA VAL A 97 8.44 -3.48 1.45
C VAL A 97 7.09 -4.18 1.30
N CYS A 98 7.05 -5.33 0.63
CA CYS A 98 5.83 -6.10 0.41
C CYS A 98 5.28 -6.60 1.77
N PRO A 99 4.09 -6.14 2.22
CA PRO A 99 3.57 -6.54 3.53
C PRO A 99 3.36 -8.05 3.68
N PRO A 100 2.80 -8.78 2.69
CA PRO A 100 2.67 -10.23 2.78
C PRO A 100 3.90 -10.99 2.23
N GLN A 101 4.97 -10.30 1.83
CA GLN A 101 6.22 -10.88 1.34
C GLN A 101 6.06 -11.88 0.17
N CYS A 102 5.17 -11.57 -0.78
CA CYS A 102 4.83 -12.44 -1.92
C CYS A 102 5.79 -12.37 -3.13
N ILE A 103 6.94 -11.70 -3.01
CA ILE A 103 7.87 -11.44 -4.13
C ILE A 103 9.18 -12.18 -3.87
N TRP A 104 9.60 -13.03 -4.81
CA TRP A 104 10.88 -13.73 -4.78
C TRP A 104 11.79 -13.25 -5.90
N ILE A 105 13.05 -12.94 -5.58
CA ILE A 105 14.00 -12.36 -6.54
C ILE A 105 15.33 -13.09 -6.42
N VAL A 106 15.79 -13.66 -7.54
CA VAL A 106 17.13 -14.22 -7.70
C VAL A 106 17.99 -13.20 -8.47
N ARG A 107 19.06 -12.73 -7.83
CA ARG A 107 19.98 -11.76 -8.44
C ARG A 107 20.88 -12.46 -9.45
N GLY A 108 21.02 -11.89 -10.64
CA GLY A 108 21.93 -12.42 -11.65
C GLY A 108 23.40 -12.22 -11.28
N SER A 109 24.22 -13.18 -11.68
CA SER A 109 25.68 -13.08 -11.63
C SER A 109 26.24 -13.26 -13.04
N ASP A 110 27.29 -12.52 -13.38
CA ASP A 110 27.99 -12.69 -14.65
C ASP A 110 28.72 -14.04 -14.66
N PRO A 111 28.38 -14.98 -15.57
CA PRO A 111 28.96 -16.33 -15.57
C PRO A 111 30.48 -16.33 -15.83
N ASN A 112 31.01 -15.28 -16.48
CA ASN A 112 32.43 -15.17 -16.81
C ASN A 112 33.26 -14.51 -15.69
N THR A 113 32.65 -13.65 -14.87
CA THR A 113 33.40 -12.82 -13.90
C THR A 113 32.95 -13.04 -12.45
N GLY A 114 31.84 -13.74 -12.22
CA GLY A 114 31.22 -13.94 -10.92
C GLY A 114 30.67 -12.65 -10.28
N ARG A 115 30.76 -11.51 -10.98
CA ARG A 115 30.31 -10.22 -10.45
C ARG A 115 28.77 -10.13 -10.50
N PRO A 116 28.14 -9.44 -9.54
CA PRO A 116 26.69 -9.24 -9.57
C PRO A 116 26.30 -8.40 -10.79
N LYS A 117 25.35 -8.89 -11.58
CA LYS A 117 24.75 -8.18 -12.71
C LYS A 117 23.54 -7.38 -12.21
N PRO A 118 23.32 -6.14 -12.65
CA PRO A 118 22.14 -5.35 -12.27
C PRO A 118 20.90 -5.79 -13.05
N GLU A 119 20.62 -7.10 -13.09
CA GLU A 119 19.45 -7.70 -13.71
C GLU A 119 19.02 -8.94 -12.90
N PRO A 120 17.70 -9.19 -12.72
CA PRO A 120 17.22 -10.39 -12.07
C PRO A 120 17.37 -11.60 -13.00
N GLU A 121 17.94 -12.69 -12.48
CA GLU A 121 17.97 -13.99 -13.15
C GLU A 121 16.57 -14.63 -13.12
N ALA A 122 15.92 -14.57 -11.96
CA ALA A 122 14.54 -14.99 -11.80
C ALA A 122 13.78 -13.99 -10.92
N PHE A 123 12.51 -13.78 -11.24
CA PHE A 123 11.60 -12.92 -10.52
C PHE A 123 10.25 -13.62 -10.46
N TYR A 124 9.70 -13.80 -9.27
CA TYR A 124 8.40 -14.44 -9.09
C TYR A 124 7.51 -13.58 -8.21
N ILE A 125 6.22 -13.52 -8.55
CA ILE A 125 5.17 -12.93 -7.72
C ILE A 125 4.07 -13.96 -7.55
N ASP A 126 3.74 -14.25 -6.30
CA ASP A 126 2.59 -15.07 -5.96
C ASP A 126 1.34 -14.17 -5.85
N ILE A 127 0.43 -14.27 -6.82
CA ILE A 127 -0.77 -13.41 -6.85
C ILE A 127 -1.81 -13.83 -5.81
N ASP A 128 -1.78 -15.08 -5.31
CA ASP A 128 -2.72 -15.55 -4.28
C ASP A 128 -2.42 -14.91 -2.92
N ILE A 129 -1.15 -14.58 -2.68
CA ILE A 129 -0.68 -13.94 -1.44
C ILE A 129 -0.68 -12.41 -1.59
N CYS A 130 -0.57 -11.91 -2.82
CA CYS A 130 -0.55 -10.47 -3.09
C CYS A 130 -1.86 -9.79 -2.66
N MET A 131 -1.77 -8.74 -1.84
CA MET A 131 -2.92 -7.93 -1.43
C MET A 131 -3.13 -6.66 -2.28
N ASN A 132 -2.47 -6.58 -3.45
CA ASN A 132 -2.59 -5.50 -4.44
C ASN A 132 -2.37 -4.06 -3.90
N CYS A 133 -1.62 -3.91 -2.80
CA CYS A 133 -1.44 -2.62 -2.13
C CYS A 133 -0.73 -1.55 -2.99
N GLY A 134 0.15 -1.97 -3.89
CA GLY A 134 0.94 -1.08 -4.76
C GLY A 134 2.24 -0.54 -4.16
N TYR A 135 2.64 -0.96 -2.96
CA TYR A 135 3.91 -0.50 -2.36
C TYR A 135 5.13 -0.88 -3.18
N CYS A 136 5.14 -2.04 -3.83
CA CYS A 136 6.24 -2.43 -4.70
C CYS A 136 6.47 -1.42 -5.84
N ALA A 137 5.41 -0.83 -6.39
CA ALA A 137 5.48 0.16 -7.47
C ALA A 137 5.96 1.52 -6.97
N GLU A 138 5.44 2.00 -5.83
CA GLU A 138 5.77 3.32 -5.29
C GLU A 138 7.19 3.38 -4.67
N TYR A 139 7.68 2.27 -4.11
CA TYR A 139 9.02 2.20 -3.52
C TYR A 139 10.11 1.76 -4.50
N CYS A 140 9.78 1.51 -5.76
CA CYS A 140 10.78 1.13 -6.75
C CYS A 140 11.62 2.35 -7.15
N PRO A 141 12.93 2.42 -6.83
CA PRO A 141 13.74 3.59 -7.17
C PRO A 141 14.05 3.69 -8.67
N PHE A 142 13.79 2.62 -9.44
CA PHE A 142 14.03 2.53 -10.87
C PHE A 142 12.73 2.49 -11.69
N ASP A 143 11.57 2.63 -11.05
CA ASP A 143 10.25 2.53 -11.68
C ASP A 143 10.05 1.26 -12.52
N ALA A 144 10.74 0.17 -12.16
CA ALA A 144 10.78 -1.06 -12.92
C ALA A 144 9.55 -1.95 -12.74
N ILE A 145 8.77 -1.74 -11.69
CA ILE A 145 7.55 -2.50 -11.40
C ILE A 145 6.39 -1.52 -11.31
N LYS A 146 5.31 -1.80 -12.04
CA LYS A 146 4.10 -0.95 -12.11
C LYS A 146 2.86 -1.79 -11.85
N MET A 147 1.75 -1.13 -11.52
CA MET A 147 0.49 -1.82 -11.25
C MET A 147 -0.29 -2.03 -12.55
N ASP A 148 -0.81 -3.23 -12.75
CA ASP A 148 -1.58 -3.57 -13.94
C ASP A 148 -3.09 -3.33 -13.77
N HIS A 149 -3.79 -3.32 -14.91
CA HIS A 149 -5.25 -3.23 -15.02
C HIS A 149 -5.93 -4.57 -15.32
N ASP A 150 -5.15 -5.62 -15.59
CA ASP A 150 -5.71 -6.95 -15.79
C ASP A 150 -6.23 -7.52 -14.46
N TYR A 151 -7.55 -7.69 -14.35
CA TYR A 151 -8.23 -8.23 -13.16
C TYR A 151 -8.85 -9.61 -13.39
N GLU A 152 -8.82 -10.15 -14.61
CA GLU A 152 -9.52 -11.38 -15.00
C GLU A 152 -8.57 -12.59 -14.90
N LEU A 153 -7.94 -12.77 -13.74
CA LEU A 153 -6.86 -13.75 -13.55
C LEU A 153 -7.28 -15.08 -12.90
N ALA A 154 -8.59 -15.35 -12.81
CA ALA A 154 -9.10 -16.54 -12.16
C ALA A 154 -8.65 -17.83 -12.88
N SER A 155 -7.98 -18.73 -12.14
CA SER A 155 -7.57 -20.05 -12.61
C SER A 155 -7.82 -21.12 -11.55
N TYR A 156 -7.82 -22.39 -11.97
CA TYR A 156 -7.95 -23.55 -11.09
C TYR A 156 -6.63 -24.03 -10.49
N ASP A 157 -5.50 -23.72 -11.16
CA ASP A 157 -4.17 -24.11 -10.68
C ASP A 157 -3.39 -22.92 -10.14
N ARG A 158 -2.98 -23.03 -8.89
CA ARG A 158 -2.11 -22.07 -8.23
C ARG A 158 -0.70 -22.06 -8.81
N THR A 159 -0.11 -23.25 -8.96
CA THR A 159 1.35 -23.36 -9.16
C THR A 159 1.81 -22.84 -10.51
N THR A 160 1.04 -23.11 -11.56
CA THR A 160 1.39 -22.69 -12.93
C THR A 160 0.73 -21.37 -13.30
N ALA A 161 -0.49 -21.10 -12.83
CA ALA A 161 -1.24 -19.94 -13.29
C ALA A 161 -1.10 -18.72 -12.36
N HIS A 162 -1.00 -18.91 -11.04
CA HIS A 162 -1.00 -17.82 -10.07
C HIS A 162 0.41 -17.42 -9.59
N ILE A 163 1.40 -18.30 -9.73
CA ILE A 163 2.80 -17.91 -9.55
C ILE A 163 3.30 -17.32 -10.87
N HIS A 164 3.37 -16.01 -10.95
CA HIS A 164 3.84 -15.33 -12.16
C HIS A 164 5.37 -15.26 -12.16
N ASP A 165 5.96 -15.78 -13.23
CA ASP A 165 7.39 -15.70 -13.49
C ASP A 165 7.77 -14.38 -14.17
N LYS A 166 9.08 -14.13 -14.30
CA LYS A 166 9.61 -12.93 -14.93
C LYS A 166 9.07 -12.76 -16.35
N ALA A 167 9.00 -13.84 -17.13
CA ALA A 167 8.55 -13.79 -18.51
C ALA A 167 7.09 -13.33 -18.63
N ARG A 168 6.20 -13.82 -17.76
CA ARG A 168 4.79 -13.40 -17.73
C ARG A 168 4.61 -11.98 -17.20
N LEU A 169 5.47 -11.55 -16.27
CA LEU A 169 5.42 -10.21 -15.68
C LEU A 169 5.99 -9.14 -16.61
N SER A 170 6.94 -9.46 -17.47
CA SER A 170 7.59 -8.49 -18.34
C SER A 170 6.65 -7.97 -19.43
N LYS A 171 6.37 -6.66 -19.40
CA LYS A 171 5.57 -5.94 -20.41
C LYS A 171 6.29 -4.69 -20.89
N GLU A 172 6.10 -4.35 -22.16
CA GLU A 172 6.76 -3.21 -22.79
C GLU A 172 6.32 -1.86 -22.20
N VAL A 173 7.18 -0.84 -22.33
CA VAL A 173 6.84 0.55 -21.97
C VAL A 173 5.59 1.04 -22.70
N ARG A 174 5.40 0.65 -23.97
CA ARG A 174 4.19 0.99 -24.75
C ARG A 174 2.92 0.54 -24.04
N TYR A 175 2.93 -0.64 -23.41
CA TYR A 175 1.80 -1.13 -22.63
C TYR A 175 1.51 -0.20 -21.45
N TRP A 176 2.53 0.22 -20.69
CA TRP A 176 2.35 1.19 -19.59
C TRP A 176 1.72 2.51 -20.08
N GLN A 177 2.14 3.01 -21.24
CA GLN A 177 1.58 4.22 -21.86
C GLN A 177 0.13 4.07 -22.31
N THR A 178 -0.35 2.84 -22.55
CA THR A 178 -1.76 2.60 -22.89
C THR A 178 -2.66 2.59 -21.66
N ILE A 179 -2.21 1.97 -20.56
CA ILE A 179 -3.02 1.83 -19.35
C ILE A 179 -3.01 3.11 -18.48
N ALA A 180 -1.88 3.84 -18.50
CA ALA A 180 -1.70 5.04 -17.69
C ALA A 180 -1.00 6.16 -18.47
N PRO A 181 -1.68 6.80 -19.43
CA PRO A 181 -1.07 7.79 -20.32
C PRO A 181 -0.60 9.06 -19.61
N THR A 182 -1.36 9.57 -18.62
CA THR A 182 -1.01 10.82 -17.93
C THR A 182 0.15 10.59 -16.96
N ARG A 183 0.09 9.51 -16.18
CA ARG A 183 1.14 9.14 -15.22
C ARG A 183 2.42 8.73 -15.94
N ALA A 184 2.34 7.95 -17.02
CA ALA A 184 3.52 7.58 -17.79
C ALA A 184 4.25 8.82 -18.35
N LEU A 185 3.49 9.86 -18.72
CA LEU A 185 4.02 11.14 -19.18
C LEU A 185 4.68 11.94 -18.06
N GLU A 186 4.00 12.09 -16.91
CA GLU A 186 4.58 12.74 -15.72
C GLU A 186 5.88 12.05 -15.30
N GLU A 187 5.89 10.71 -15.26
CA GLU A 187 7.07 9.91 -14.95
C GLU A 187 8.15 10.06 -16.01
N ALA A 188 7.82 10.17 -17.29
CA ALA A 188 8.80 10.39 -18.36
C ALA A 188 9.41 11.80 -18.30
N GLN A 189 8.61 12.82 -17.96
CA GLN A 189 9.04 14.20 -17.79
C GLN A 189 9.91 14.37 -16.55
N ALA A 190 9.50 13.81 -15.41
CA ALA A 190 10.27 13.81 -14.17
C ALA A 190 11.65 13.14 -14.34
N ARG A 191 11.73 12.17 -15.26
CA ARG A 191 12.97 11.47 -15.61
C ARG A 191 13.81 12.17 -16.70
N GLY A 192 13.30 13.24 -17.31
CA GLY A 192 14.04 14.05 -18.29
C GLY A 192 14.32 13.33 -19.62
N GLN A 193 13.28 12.78 -20.26
CA GLN A 193 13.36 11.92 -21.46
C GLN A 193 14.22 10.67 -21.22
N TRP A 194 13.57 9.63 -20.70
CA TRP A 194 14.15 8.29 -20.50
C TRP A 194 14.32 7.56 -21.84
N GLU A 195 15.44 7.81 -22.48
CA GLU A 195 16.31 6.68 -22.76
C GLU A 195 17.16 6.50 -21.50
N HIS A 196 17.10 5.33 -20.86
CA HIS A 196 17.91 4.97 -19.69
C HIS A 196 19.31 5.57 -19.73
N LYS A 197 19.89 5.93 -18.58
CA LYS A 197 21.29 6.41 -18.53
C LYS A 197 22.26 5.48 -19.26
N ASP A 198 21.98 4.18 -19.32
CA ASP A 198 22.80 3.22 -20.05
C ASP A 198 22.50 3.20 -21.55
N THR A 199 21.27 3.40 -22.01
CA THR A 199 20.96 3.62 -23.44
C THR A 199 21.43 4.98 -23.93
N ALA A 200 21.28 6.05 -23.15
CA ALA A 200 21.82 7.38 -23.46
C ALA A 200 23.37 7.40 -23.45
N LYS A 201 24.02 6.66 -22.53
CA LYS A 201 25.47 6.42 -22.59
C LYS A 201 25.85 5.58 -23.80
N LEU A 202 25.06 4.57 -24.18
CA LEU A 202 25.27 3.76 -25.38
C LEU A 202 25.04 4.58 -26.66
N ALA A 203 24.06 5.49 -26.69
CA ALA A 203 23.74 6.43 -27.77
C ALA A 203 24.89 7.43 -27.96
N LYS A 204 25.36 8.03 -26.86
CA LYS A 204 26.52 8.91 -26.84
C LYS A 204 27.83 8.20 -27.18
N LYS A 205 27.93 6.90 -26.88
CA LYS A 205 29.09 6.05 -27.24
C LYS A 205 29.05 5.59 -28.70
N LYS A 206 27.87 5.50 -29.33
CA LYS A 206 27.67 5.06 -30.72
C LYS A 206 27.46 6.22 -31.71
N ASP A 207 27.41 7.46 -31.23
CA ASP A 207 27.26 8.70 -32.02
C ASP A 207 26.04 8.68 -32.96
N ILE A 208 24.89 8.24 -32.43
CA ILE A 208 23.63 8.10 -33.16
C ILE A 208 22.70 9.27 -32.78
N PRO A 209 22.08 9.97 -33.75
CA PRO A 209 21.17 11.09 -33.47
C PRO A 209 19.86 10.60 -32.83
N MET A 210 19.56 11.13 -31.64
CA MET A 210 18.29 10.98 -30.95
C MET A 210 17.17 11.63 -31.78
N THR A 211 16.28 10.85 -32.38
CA THR A 211 15.07 11.40 -33.04
C THR A 211 13.93 11.53 -32.02
N GLU A 212 13.22 12.66 -32.07
CA GLU A 212 12.03 12.92 -31.24
C GLU A 212 11.06 11.73 -31.24
N PRO A 213 10.60 11.29 -30.06
CA PRO A 213 9.85 10.06 -29.96
C PRO A 213 8.44 10.20 -30.54
N VAL A 214 8.00 9.16 -31.25
CA VAL A 214 6.74 9.09 -32.01
C VAL A 214 5.48 9.36 -31.16
N TRP A 215 5.55 9.21 -29.84
CA TRP A 215 4.42 9.49 -28.93
C TRP A 215 4.09 10.97 -28.80
N GLU A 216 5.02 11.88 -29.09
CA GLU A 216 4.80 13.33 -29.10
C GLU A 216 3.89 13.74 -30.29
N LYS A 217 4.04 13.05 -31.44
CA LYS A 217 3.14 13.17 -32.59
C LYS A 217 1.76 12.57 -32.34
N ARG A 218 1.69 11.49 -31.55
CA ARG A 218 0.41 10.90 -31.11
C ARG A 218 -0.34 11.83 -30.14
N ASN A 219 0.38 12.55 -29.29
CA ASN A 219 -0.19 13.50 -28.34
C ASN A 219 -0.71 14.78 -29.02
N ALA A 220 -0.10 15.24 -30.12
CA ALA A 220 -0.66 16.33 -30.92
C ALA A 220 -2.05 16.00 -31.52
N ALA A 221 -2.37 14.71 -31.69
CA ALA A 221 -3.70 14.25 -32.13
C ALA A 221 -4.70 14.06 -30.97
N ILE A 222 -4.21 13.80 -29.75
CA ILE A 222 -5.04 13.63 -28.54
C ILE A 222 -5.38 14.99 -27.92
N HIS A 223 -4.46 15.96 -27.98
CA HIS A 223 -4.72 17.38 -27.71
C HIS A 223 -5.28 18.06 -28.97
N ASN A 224 -6.47 17.64 -29.42
CA ASN A 224 -7.21 18.44 -30.38
C ASN A 224 -7.71 19.72 -29.66
N PRO A 225 -7.29 20.93 -30.08
CA PRO A 225 -7.65 22.18 -29.41
C PRO A 225 -9.18 22.38 -29.29
N ASP A 226 -9.97 21.76 -30.16
CA ASP A 226 -11.44 21.82 -30.11
C ASP A 226 -12.02 21.06 -28.91
N VAL A 227 -11.39 19.95 -28.50
CA VAL A 227 -11.82 19.12 -27.36
C VAL A 227 -11.39 19.76 -26.04
N GLU A 228 -10.20 20.36 -26.03
CA GLU A 228 -9.66 21.12 -24.90
C GLU A 228 -10.48 22.42 -24.66
N GLU A 229 -10.93 23.08 -25.74
CA GLU A 229 -11.85 24.22 -25.65
C GLU A 229 -13.25 23.80 -25.15
N LEU A 230 -13.75 22.62 -25.54
CA LEU A 230 -15.03 22.08 -25.06
C LEU A 230 -14.98 21.72 -23.56
N ALA A 231 -13.87 21.12 -23.13
CA ALA A 231 -13.59 20.81 -21.73
C ALA A 231 -13.43 22.09 -20.89
N ARG A 232 -12.75 23.11 -21.44
CA ARG A 232 -12.57 24.41 -20.79
C ARG A 232 -13.88 25.19 -20.69
N LYS A 233 -14.76 25.11 -21.69
CA LYS A 233 -16.12 25.68 -21.65
C LYS A 233 -17.02 24.97 -20.62
N LYS A 234 -16.90 23.63 -20.49
CA LYS A 234 -17.62 22.86 -19.45
C LYS A 234 -17.07 23.11 -18.03
N ALA A 235 -15.76 23.26 -17.88
CA ALA A 235 -15.10 23.56 -16.61
C ALA A 235 -15.37 25.01 -16.15
N ALA A 236 -15.44 25.97 -17.09
CA ALA A 236 -15.78 27.36 -16.79
C ALA A 236 -17.25 27.55 -16.33
N ALA A 237 -18.14 26.61 -16.69
CA ALA A 237 -19.51 26.59 -16.18
C ALA A 237 -19.63 26.02 -14.76
N ALA A 238 -18.59 25.35 -14.25
CA ALA A 238 -18.61 24.66 -12.96
C ALA A 238 -17.79 25.36 -11.85
N ALA A 239 -17.02 26.41 -12.15
CA ALA A 239 -16.20 27.06 -11.13
C ALA A 239 -15.97 28.56 -11.36
N ALA A 240 -16.49 29.36 -10.45
CA ALA A 240 -15.98 30.68 -10.09
C ALA A 240 -16.05 30.81 -8.54
N PRO A 241 -15.18 31.59 -7.88
CA PRO A 241 -13.78 31.23 -7.66
C PRO A 241 -13.41 31.28 -6.15
N LYS A 242 -12.33 30.59 -5.74
CA LYS A 242 -11.43 31.09 -4.68
C LYS A 242 -9.97 30.81 -5.01
N ALA A 243 -9.20 31.90 -5.07
CA ALA A 243 -7.74 31.99 -5.18
C ALA A 243 -7.06 31.29 -3.99
N ALA A 244 -6.09 30.38 -4.15
CA ALA A 244 -4.70 30.52 -4.61
C ALA A 244 -3.72 31.08 -3.55
N THR A 245 -2.83 30.22 -3.04
CA THR A 245 -1.43 30.54 -2.73
C THR A 245 -0.54 29.29 -2.86
N LYS A 246 0.76 29.54 -3.07
CA LYS A 246 1.75 28.76 -3.83
C LYS A 246 2.52 27.69 -3.04
N ALA A 247 2.85 26.62 -3.78
CA ALA A 247 4.14 25.94 -3.97
C ALA A 247 5.09 25.62 -2.79
N GLY A 248 5.59 24.38 -2.79
CA GLY A 248 6.86 24.00 -2.15
C GLY A 248 7.08 22.48 -2.12
N ALA A 249 8.09 21.99 -2.83
CA ALA A 249 8.43 20.58 -2.98
C ALA A 249 9.33 20.03 -1.84
N ALA A 250 9.30 18.71 -1.62
CA ALA A 250 10.46 17.79 -1.58
C ALA A 250 10.36 16.64 -0.53
N SER A 251 10.82 15.46 -0.97
CA SER A 251 11.66 14.46 -0.28
C SER A 251 11.27 13.94 1.12
N GLN A 252 11.15 12.61 1.22
CA GLN A 252 11.11 11.88 2.48
C GLN A 252 12.46 11.93 3.21
N ALA A 253 12.43 12.37 4.45
CA ALA A 253 13.43 12.11 5.49
C ALA A 253 12.69 11.70 6.77
N ALA A 254 13.35 10.93 7.66
CA ALA A 254 12.82 10.59 8.98
C ALA A 254 12.19 11.83 9.68
N PRO A 255 11.12 11.69 10.48
CA PRO A 255 10.41 12.85 11.02
C PRO A 255 11.34 13.66 11.92
N GLN A 256 11.89 14.74 11.37
CA GLN A 256 12.65 15.74 12.10
C GLN A 256 11.65 16.69 12.77
N PRO A 257 11.99 17.27 13.93
CA PRO A 257 11.19 18.35 14.50
C PRO A 257 11.05 19.48 13.47
N VAL A 258 9.82 19.85 13.15
CA VAL A 258 9.53 20.88 12.14
C VAL A 258 9.36 22.22 12.86
N ALA A 259 10.09 23.23 12.39
CA ALA A 259 9.90 24.59 12.87
C ALA A 259 8.67 25.20 12.17
N ILE A 260 7.71 25.68 12.96
CA ILE A 260 6.47 26.29 12.49
C ILE A 260 6.41 27.72 13.05
N SER A 261 6.11 28.69 12.19
CA SER A 261 5.83 30.06 12.63
C SER A 261 4.41 30.14 13.19
N ILE A 262 4.30 30.51 14.46
CA ILE A 262 3.02 30.70 15.15
C ILE A 262 2.82 32.18 15.39
N ASP A 263 1.90 32.77 14.63
CA ASP A 263 1.43 34.15 14.80
C ASP A 263 0.01 34.13 15.36
N VAL A 264 -0.10 34.19 16.70
CA VAL A 264 -1.39 34.10 17.40
C VAL A 264 -2.26 35.34 17.15
N GLU A 265 -1.65 36.49 16.82
CA GLU A 265 -2.37 37.75 16.68
C GLU A 265 -3.11 37.83 15.33
N ASN A 266 -2.45 37.37 14.26
CA ASN A 266 -2.96 37.47 12.89
C ASN A 266 -3.58 36.16 12.35
N ALA A 267 -3.57 35.07 13.13
CA ALA A 267 -4.12 33.78 12.69
C ALA A 267 -5.65 33.76 12.56
N THR A 268 -6.13 32.95 11.62
CA THR A 268 -7.56 32.69 11.45
C THR A 268 -8.13 31.81 12.57
N PRO A 269 -9.45 31.85 12.84
CA PRO A 269 -10.06 31.02 13.89
C PRO A 269 -9.86 29.51 13.69
N ASP A 270 -9.81 29.05 12.43
CA ASP A 270 -9.54 27.64 12.11
C ASP A 270 -8.07 27.27 12.42
N GLN A 271 -7.10 28.15 12.11
CA GLN A 271 -5.68 27.94 12.46
C GLN A 271 -5.45 27.96 13.98
N LEU A 272 -6.09 28.87 14.71
CA LEU A 272 -6.01 28.91 16.17
C LEU A 272 -6.55 27.62 16.82
N ALA A 273 -7.58 27.02 16.23
CA ALA A 273 -8.15 25.77 16.73
C ALA A 273 -7.27 24.56 16.44
N GLU A 274 -6.59 24.55 15.29
CA GLU A 274 -5.59 23.54 14.94
C GLU A 274 -4.41 23.59 15.93
N TRP A 275 -3.81 24.76 16.13
CA TRP A 275 -2.69 24.94 17.06
C TRP A 275 -3.05 24.68 18.52
N ALA A 276 -4.27 25.03 18.96
CA ALA A 276 -4.73 24.71 20.31
C ALA A 276 -4.89 23.20 20.55
N ALA A 277 -5.28 22.44 19.53
CA ALA A 277 -5.53 21.01 19.61
C ALA A 277 -4.27 20.15 19.44
N ASP A 278 -3.23 20.67 18.78
CA ASP A 278 -2.02 19.94 18.43
C ASP A 278 -1.18 19.55 19.66
N ALA A 279 -1.02 18.25 19.91
CA ALA A 279 -0.24 17.73 21.02
C ALA A 279 1.29 17.83 20.83
N GLY A 280 1.75 18.06 19.59
CA GLY A 280 3.17 18.23 19.25
C GLY A 280 3.70 19.64 19.50
N LEU A 281 2.83 20.63 19.71
CA LEU A 281 3.23 22.00 20.06
C LEU A 281 3.50 22.17 21.56
N PRO A 282 4.45 23.05 21.94
CA PRO A 282 4.69 23.35 23.35
C PRO A 282 3.44 23.95 23.99
N LEU A 283 3.19 23.57 25.25
CA LEU A 283 1.97 23.92 25.94
C LEU A 283 1.69 25.44 26.03
N PRO A 284 2.70 26.32 26.21
CA PRO A 284 2.50 27.78 26.14
C PRO A 284 1.92 28.27 24.81
N ALA A 285 2.37 27.72 23.67
CA ALA A 285 1.88 28.11 22.34
C ALA A 285 0.41 27.67 22.14
N ARG A 286 0.08 26.46 22.60
CA ARG A 286 -1.29 25.92 22.57
C ARG A 286 -2.23 26.73 23.46
N ALA A 287 -1.74 27.14 24.63
CA ALA A 287 -2.48 27.99 25.57
C ALA A 287 -2.75 29.38 24.99
N ALA A 288 -1.76 30.01 24.34
CA ALA A 288 -1.92 31.30 23.67
C ALA A 288 -2.95 31.25 22.52
N ALA A 289 -2.87 30.22 21.66
CA ALA A 289 -3.84 30.00 20.59
C ALA A 289 -5.25 29.77 21.13
N ALA A 290 -5.38 28.94 22.17
CA ALA A 290 -6.67 28.67 22.82
C ALA A 290 -7.28 29.90 23.51
N LEU A 291 -6.45 30.74 24.15
CA LEU A 291 -6.89 31.95 24.83
C LEU A 291 -7.40 33.00 23.84
N ARG A 292 -6.69 33.19 22.71
CA ARG A 292 -7.14 34.06 21.62
C ARG A 292 -8.45 33.56 21.01
N LEU A 293 -8.56 32.25 20.75
CA LEU A 293 -9.77 31.63 20.22
C LEU A 293 -10.95 31.73 21.19
N ASP A 294 -10.74 31.53 22.49
CA ASP A 294 -11.79 31.68 23.52
C ASP A 294 -12.31 33.12 23.57
N GLY A 295 -11.43 34.12 23.40
CA GLY A 295 -11.81 35.53 23.25
C GLY A 295 -12.73 35.77 22.05
N LEU A 296 -12.31 35.30 20.86
CA LEU A 296 -13.10 35.44 19.63
C LEU A 296 -14.46 34.71 19.71
N ILE A 297 -14.52 33.56 20.40
CA ILE A 297 -15.75 32.82 20.65
C ILE A 297 -16.70 33.61 21.57
N ARG A 298 -16.18 34.25 22.63
CA ARG A 298 -16.99 35.07 23.54
C ARG A 298 -17.55 36.31 22.85
N GLU A 299 -16.76 36.91 21.96
CA GLU A 299 -17.15 38.06 21.13
C GLU A 299 -18.08 37.69 19.96
N LYS A 300 -18.24 36.40 19.65
CA LYS A 300 -18.98 35.89 18.48
C LYS A 300 -18.50 36.51 17.15
N ALA A 301 -17.19 36.69 17.02
CA ALA A 301 -16.57 37.39 15.89
C ALA A 301 -16.57 36.60 14.56
N PHE A 302 -17.02 35.33 14.56
CA PHE A 302 -17.00 34.43 13.41
C PHE A 302 -18.03 33.29 13.57
N ASP A 303 -18.21 32.45 12.53
CA ASP A 303 -19.10 31.28 12.58
C ASP A 303 -18.48 30.12 13.39
N ILE A 304 -19.07 29.83 14.55
CA ILE A 304 -18.48 28.97 15.58
C ILE A 304 -18.82 27.49 15.30
N LYS A 305 -17.80 26.70 14.96
CA LYS A 305 -17.91 25.25 14.78
C LYS A 305 -17.74 24.51 16.11
N SER A 306 -18.25 23.27 16.16
CA SER A 306 -18.08 22.39 17.33
C SER A 306 -16.61 22.05 17.61
N THR A 307 -15.77 22.06 16.57
CA THR A 307 -14.32 21.82 16.65
C THR A 307 -13.58 22.91 17.42
N HIS A 308 -13.98 24.18 17.27
CA HIS A 308 -13.34 25.31 17.96
C HIS A 308 -13.52 25.24 19.48
N ARG A 309 -14.73 24.94 19.94
CA ARG A 309 -15.00 24.75 21.39
C ARG A 309 -14.27 23.54 21.96
N LYS A 310 -14.18 22.45 21.18
CA LYS A 310 -13.43 21.24 21.58
C LYS A 310 -11.94 21.54 21.73
N ALA A 311 -11.34 22.28 20.80
CA ALA A 311 -9.93 22.67 20.86
C ALA A 311 -9.61 23.50 22.12
N VAL A 312 -10.43 24.52 22.43
CA VAL A 312 -10.28 25.33 23.66
C VAL A 312 -10.41 24.46 24.92
N SER A 313 -11.38 23.53 24.94
CA SER A 313 -11.56 22.63 26.09
C SER A 313 -10.39 21.65 26.28
N ALA A 314 -9.77 21.19 25.19
CA ALA A 314 -8.62 20.31 25.22
C ALA A 314 -7.38 21.02 25.76
N ALA A 315 -7.12 22.26 25.32
CA ALA A 315 -6.02 23.09 25.84
C ALA A 315 -6.21 23.44 27.32
N LYS A 316 -7.43 23.79 27.75
CA LYS A 316 -7.76 24.01 29.17
C LYS A 316 -7.52 22.77 30.03
N LYS A 317 -7.85 21.58 29.50
CA LYS A 317 -7.60 20.30 30.18
C LYS A 317 -6.10 20.01 30.31
N ALA A 318 -5.31 20.31 29.27
CA ALA A 318 -3.86 20.12 29.27
C ALA A 318 -3.16 21.08 30.27
N ALA A 319 -3.52 22.37 30.29
CA ALA A 319 -3.03 23.33 31.29
C ALA A 319 -3.33 22.86 32.73
N LYS A 320 -4.55 22.40 32.97
CA LYS A 320 -4.95 21.87 34.27
C LYS A 320 -4.14 20.62 34.69
N ALA A 321 -3.72 19.80 33.74
CA ALA A 321 -2.90 18.62 34.03
C ALA A 321 -1.47 18.99 34.50
N GLU A 322 -0.95 20.15 34.10
CA GLU A 322 0.31 20.73 34.60
C GLU A 322 0.13 21.61 35.84
N GLY A 323 -1.10 21.71 36.38
CA GLY A 323 -1.39 22.48 37.59
C GLY A 323 -1.45 24.00 37.38
N THR A 324 -1.52 24.48 36.15
CA THR A 324 -1.55 25.91 35.79
C THR A 324 -2.80 26.28 34.99
N THR A 325 -3.02 27.58 34.75
CA THR A 325 -4.10 28.08 33.90
C THR A 325 -3.62 28.45 32.49
N ILE A 326 -4.55 28.47 31.52
CA ILE A 326 -4.20 28.88 30.15
C ILE A 326 -3.75 30.35 30.07
N ASP A 327 -4.21 31.20 30.98
CA ASP A 327 -3.84 32.62 31.06
C ASP A 327 -2.37 32.79 31.49
N GLU A 328 -1.93 32.02 32.50
CA GLU A 328 -0.54 32.01 32.97
C GLU A 328 0.42 31.43 31.93
N LEU A 329 0.02 30.33 31.27
CA LEU A 329 0.83 29.69 30.23
C LEU A 329 0.93 30.56 28.97
N ALA A 330 -0.17 31.19 28.54
CA ALA A 330 -0.18 32.07 27.38
C ALA A 330 0.74 33.30 27.58
N GLY A 331 0.82 33.84 28.80
CA GLY A 331 1.69 34.98 29.11
C GLY A 331 3.19 34.68 28.97
N SER A 332 3.58 33.41 28.95
CA SER A 332 4.97 32.98 28.77
C SER A 332 5.37 32.80 27.30
N PHE A 333 4.43 32.96 26.36
CA PHE A 333 4.62 32.73 24.94
C PHE A 333 4.61 34.03 24.13
N THR A 334 5.61 34.22 23.26
CA THR A 334 5.65 35.30 22.26
C THR A 334 5.54 34.70 20.86
N SER A 335 4.68 35.26 20.00
CA SER A 335 4.54 34.87 18.59
C SER A 335 5.90 34.81 17.89
N GLY A 336 6.17 33.72 17.18
CA GLY A 336 7.48 33.44 16.62
C GLY A 336 7.62 32.00 16.11
N GLU A 337 8.86 31.60 15.82
CA GLU A 337 9.18 30.27 15.32
C GLU A 337 9.22 29.27 16.48
N VAL A 338 8.42 28.21 16.39
CA VAL A 338 8.26 27.19 17.43
C VAL A 338 8.56 25.82 16.85
N VAL A 339 9.32 25.04 17.61
CA VAL A 339 9.67 23.67 17.23
C VAL A 339 8.53 22.73 17.63
N GLN A 340 7.88 22.10 16.65
CA GLN A 340 6.89 21.06 16.88
C GLN A 340 7.61 19.73 17.11
N ALA A 341 7.32 19.08 18.24
CA ALA A 341 7.83 17.75 18.52
C ALA A 341 7.21 16.73 17.57
N ALA A 342 8.01 15.78 17.06
CA ALA A 342 7.50 14.68 16.27
C ALA A 342 6.53 13.86 17.13
N ALA A 343 5.30 13.63 16.65
CA ALA A 343 4.33 12.81 17.35
C ALA A 343 4.90 11.40 17.60
N PRO A 344 4.81 10.85 18.83
CA PRO A 344 5.21 9.46 19.06
C PRO A 344 4.25 8.54 18.29
N VAL A 345 4.81 7.61 17.54
CA VAL A 345 4.05 6.52 16.91
C VAL A 345 3.42 5.72 18.05
N ALA A 346 2.09 5.68 18.11
CA ALA A 346 1.38 4.85 19.08
C ALA A 346 1.76 3.38 18.85
N GLU A 347 2.40 2.77 19.85
CA GLU A 347 2.65 1.34 19.91
C GLU A 347 1.29 0.61 19.96
N VAL A 348 0.92 -0.03 18.86
CA VAL A 348 -0.28 -0.87 18.81
C VAL A 348 0.04 -2.18 19.51
N ALA A 349 -0.44 -2.30 20.76
CA ALA A 349 -0.50 -3.56 21.47
C ALA A 349 -1.35 -4.58 20.69
N ALA A 350 -0.79 -5.76 20.45
CA ALA A 350 -1.47 -6.90 19.85
C ALA A 350 -2.55 -7.46 20.82
N PRO A 351 -3.76 -7.83 20.35
CA PRO A 351 -4.66 -8.66 21.12
C PRO A 351 -4.40 -10.16 20.88
N GLU A 352 -4.54 -10.90 21.98
CA GLU A 352 -4.52 -12.35 22.14
C GLU A 352 -5.40 -13.14 21.15
N SER A 353 -4.83 -14.28 20.74
CA SER A 353 -5.41 -15.56 20.34
C SER A 353 -6.94 -15.72 20.27
N ALA A 354 -7.41 -16.16 19.10
CA ALA A 354 -8.54 -17.07 18.96
C ALA A 354 -8.19 -18.18 17.95
N GLU A 355 -7.85 -19.37 18.47
CA GLU A 355 -7.88 -20.65 17.76
C GLU A 355 -9.34 -21.08 17.54
N VAL A 356 -9.70 -21.62 16.36
CA VAL A 356 -10.50 -22.86 16.21
C VAL A 356 -10.19 -23.56 14.87
N ALA A 357 -9.57 -24.74 15.00
CA ALA A 357 -9.72 -26.02 14.30
C ALA A 357 -9.67 -26.13 12.76
N GLN A 358 -8.58 -26.73 12.28
CA GLN A 358 -8.53 -27.64 11.14
C GLN A 358 -8.90 -29.07 11.60
N ALA A 359 -9.65 -29.81 10.78
CA ALA A 359 -9.75 -31.26 10.83
C ALA A 359 -8.92 -31.88 9.69
N GLU A 360 -8.07 -32.83 10.06
CA GLU A 360 -7.16 -33.71 9.29
C GLU A 360 -7.81 -34.49 8.13
N ALA A 361 -7.15 -35.13 7.15
CA ALA A 361 -5.79 -35.18 6.56
C ALA A 361 -5.82 -36.30 5.45
N PRO A 362 -4.71 -36.92 4.95
CA PRO A 362 -3.92 -36.51 3.78
C PRO A 362 -3.53 -37.65 2.80
N ALA A 363 -2.82 -37.34 1.70
CA ALA A 363 -1.67 -38.12 1.14
C ALA A 363 -1.13 -37.50 -0.19
N PRO A 364 0.14 -37.73 -0.59
CA PRO A 364 1.38 -37.82 0.18
C PRO A 364 2.49 -36.86 -0.36
N ALA A 365 3.45 -36.51 0.51
CA ALA A 365 4.66 -35.74 0.19
C ALA A 365 5.82 -36.63 -0.29
N PRO A 366 6.80 -36.09 -1.05
CA PRO A 366 7.96 -36.84 -1.52
C PRO A 366 8.98 -37.12 -0.40
N ALA A 367 9.67 -38.24 -0.55
CA ALA A 367 10.61 -38.80 0.43
C ALA A 367 11.79 -37.86 0.76
N ALA A 368 11.98 -37.61 2.05
CA ALA A 368 13.22 -37.05 2.60
C ALA A 368 14.30 -38.13 2.69
N SER A 369 15.45 -37.88 2.09
CA SER A 369 16.67 -38.64 2.33
C SER A 369 17.25 -38.29 3.70
N SER A 370 17.60 -39.33 4.46
CA SER A 370 18.16 -39.31 5.81
C SER A 370 19.47 -38.53 5.94
N SER A 371 19.43 -37.36 6.57
CA SER A 371 20.54 -36.86 7.38
C SER A 371 20.10 -36.91 8.84
N ALA A 372 20.85 -37.60 9.69
CA ALA A 372 20.59 -37.65 11.13
C ALA A 372 20.57 -36.23 11.71
N LEU A 373 19.69 -35.97 12.67
CA LEU A 373 19.66 -34.69 13.36
C LEU A 373 20.94 -34.54 14.21
N ASP A 374 21.69 -33.47 13.98
CA ASP A 374 22.88 -33.14 14.74
C ASP A 374 22.49 -32.50 16.09
N VAL A 375 21.94 -33.31 16.99
CA VAL A 375 21.43 -32.86 18.31
C VAL A 375 22.54 -32.28 19.20
N GLU A 376 23.79 -32.71 19.02
CA GLU A 376 24.91 -32.28 19.86
C GLU A 376 25.36 -30.83 19.62
N SER A 377 25.20 -30.31 18.40
CA SER A 377 25.64 -28.95 18.02
C SER A 377 24.52 -27.93 17.93
N ALA A 378 23.27 -28.35 18.15
CA ALA A 378 22.09 -27.52 18.00
C ALA A 378 21.90 -26.51 19.13
N SER A 379 21.35 -25.34 18.79
CA SER A 379 21.02 -24.31 19.78
C SER A 379 19.81 -24.70 20.65
N PRO A 380 19.64 -24.12 21.85
CA PRO A 380 18.49 -24.42 22.72
C PRO A 380 17.12 -24.19 22.06
N ASP A 381 17.00 -23.15 21.22
CA ASP A 381 15.76 -22.86 20.49
C ASP A 381 15.50 -23.89 19.39
N GLN A 382 16.54 -24.33 18.66
CA GLN A 382 16.42 -25.40 17.66
C GLN A 382 16.05 -26.74 18.31
N LEU A 383 16.60 -27.05 19.48
CA LEU A 383 16.24 -28.24 20.25
C LEU A 383 14.77 -28.19 20.72
N ALA A 384 14.26 -27.01 21.10
CA ALA A 384 12.86 -26.84 21.48
C ALA A 384 11.91 -26.99 20.26
N GLU A 385 12.32 -26.47 19.11
CA GLU A 385 11.59 -26.64 17.86
C GLU A 385 11.50 -28.13 17.49
N TRP A 386 12.62 -28.85 17.50
CA TRP A 386 12.64 -30.28 17.16
C TRP A 386 11.91 -31.16 18.19
N ALA A 387 11.99 -30.84 19.49
CA ALA A 387 11.27 -31.57 20.53
C ALA A 387 9.74 -31.44 20.40
N SER A 388 9.25 -30.28 19.92
CA SER A 388 7.82 -29.99 19.76
C SER A 388 7.25 -30.36 18.38
N ASN A 389 8.10 -30.63 17.39
CA ASN A 389 7.69 -30.93 16.02
C ASN A 389 7.06 -32.32 15.89
N THR A 390 5.79 -32.38 15.49
CA THR A 390 5.02 -33.62 15.31
C THR A 390 5.35 -34.39 14.04
N GLY A 391 6.05 -33.77 13.08
CA GLY A 391 6.54 -34.40 11.85
C GLY A 391 7.84 -35.21 12.03
N LEU A 392 8.46 -35.12 13.21
CA LEU A 392 9.66 -35.87 13.56
C LEU A 392 9.33 -37.17 14.30
N SER A 393 10.21 -38.17 14.18
CA SER A 393 10.03 -39.44 14.89
C SER A 393 10.04 -39.23 16.40
N ILE A 394 9.34 -40.09 17.16
CA ILE A 394 9.31 -40.00 18.63
C ILE A 394 10.73 -40.09 19.21
N ALA A 395 11.61 -40.89 18.59
CA ALA A 395 13.01 -41.03 19.00
C ALA A 395 13.81 -39.73 18.78
N ASP A 396 13.61 -39.07 17.65
CA ASP A 396 14.30 -37.82 17.32
C ASP A 396 13.85 -36.66 18.21
N ARG A 397 12.54 -36.58 18.48
CA ARG A 397 11.96 -35.63 19.43
C ARG A 397 12.47 -35.89 20.85
N ALA A 398 12.61 -37.16 21.23
CA ALA A 398 13.15 -37.56 22.52
C ALA A 398 14.63 -37.18 22.66
N LYS A 399 15.47 -37.39 21.64
CA LYS A 399 16.88 -36.97 21.63
C LYS A 399 17.03 -35.45 21.81
N ALA A 400 16.26 -34.67 21.05
CA ALA A 400 16.26 -33.20 21.18
C ALA A 400 15.78 -32.75 22.58
N ALA A 401 14.74 -33.38 23.12
CA ALA A 401 14.20 -33.07 24.44
C ALA A 401 15.16 -33.45 25.58
N VAL A 402 15.86 -34.59 25.49
CA VAL A 402 16.85 -35.00 26.49
C VAL A 402 18.01 -34.01 26.51
N LYS A 403 18.53 -33.62 25.34
CA LYS A 403 19.61 -32.62 25.26
C LYS A 403 19.19 -31.25 25.80
N LEU A 404 17.97 -30.82 25.50
CA LEU A 404 17.43 -29.58 26.03
C LEU A 404 17.28 -29.65 27.57
N GLU A 405 16.85 -30.79 28.11
CA GLU A 405 16.74 -31.00 29.56
C GLU A 405 18.12 -31.00 30.26
N GLU A 406 19.15 -31.54 29.61
CA GLU A 406 20.55 -31.43 30.08
C GLU A 406 21.04 -30.00 30.13
N LEU A 407 20.85 -29.21 29.06
CA LEU A 407 21.26 -27.80 28.99
C LEU A 407 20.52 -26.94 30.03
N ILE A 408 19.24 -27.22 30.27
CA ILE A 408 18.44 -26.56 31.31
C ILE A 408 18.97 -26.91 32.71
N LYS A 409 19.26 -28.19 32.98
CA LYS A 409 19.85 -28.62 34.27
C LYS A 409 21.24 -28.01 34.50
N ALA A 410 22.02 -27.85 33.44
CA ALA A 410 23.32 -27.19 33.48
C ALA A 410 23.24 -25.65 33.61
N LYS A 411 22.03 -25.05 33.53
CA LYS A 411 21.81 -23.60 33.48
C LYS A 411 22.65 -22.90 32.38
N ALA A 412 22.78 -23.56 31.23
CA ALA A 412 23.61 -23.07 30.13
C ALA A 412 22.99 -21.89 29.35
N PHE A 413 21.71 -21.59 29.57
CA PHE A 413 20.97 -20.50 28.91
C PHE A 413 19.73 -20.09 29.72
N ASP A 414 19.10 -18.96 29.34
CA ASP A 414 17.87 -18.46 29.95
C ASP A 414 16.61 -19.20 29.45
N VAL A 415 15.91 -19.87 30.37
CA VAL A 415 14.80 -20.77 30.04
C VAL A 415 13.48 -20.02 29.84
N THR A 416 13.07 -19.88 28.58
CA THR A 416 11.77 -19.28 28.21
C THR A 416 10.58 -20.23 28.45
N SER A 417 9.35 -19.72 28.30
CA SER A 417 8.12 -20.52 28.38
C SER A 417 8.00 -21.55 27.25
N ASN A 418 8.56 -21.27 26.07
CA ASN A 418 8.53 -22.15 24.90
C ASN A 418 9.36 -23.41 25.13
N HIS A 419 10.56 -23.30 25.71
CA HIS A 419 11.39 -24.45 26.08
C HIS A 419 10.66 -25.43 27.02
N ARG A 420 9.92 -24.90 28.00
CA ARG A 420 9.13 -25.72 28.94
C ARG A 420 7.95 -26.43 28.27
N LYS A 421 7.27 -25.74 27.34
CA LYS A 421 6.17 -26.32 26.54
C LYS A 421 6.67 -27.39 25.57
N ALA A 422 7.84 -27.19 24.96
CA ALA A 422 8.45 -28.16 24.07
C ALA A 422 8.81 -29.46 24.83
N LEU A 423 9.42 -29.32 26.01
CA LEU A 423 9.70 -30.47 26.87
C LEU A 423 8.42 -31.21 27.26
N SER A 424 7.38 -30.52 27.74
CA SER A 424 6.13 -31.17 28.15
C SER A 424 5.44 -31.89 26.99
N SER A 425 5.47 -31.32 25.79
CA SER A 425 4.97 -31.96 24.57
C SER A 425 5.73 -33.25 24.24
N ALA A 426 7.06 -33.23 24.29
CA ALA A 426 7.89 -34.42 24.08
C ALA A 426 7.68 -35.49 25.18
N LYS A 427 7.55 -35.09 26.46
CA LYS A 427 7.23 -36.02 27.57
C LYS A 427 5.90 -36.72 27.35
N LYS A 428 4.90 -35.96 26.86
CA LYS A 428 3.56 -36.48 26.58
C LYS A 428 3.60 -37.49 25.43
N ALA A 429 4.30 -37.18 24.33
CA ALA A 429 4.43 -38.06 23.18
C ALA A 429 5.14 -39.39 23.52
N ALA A 430 6.23 -39.35 24.30
CA ALA A 430 6.91 -40.57 24.76
C ALA A 430 5.98 -41.44 25.65
N LYS A 431 5.25 -40.79 26.57
CA LYS A 431 4.29 -41.48 27.45
C LYS A 431 3.14 -42.13 26.68
N GLU A 432 2.61 -41.46 25.65
CA GLU A 432 1.57 -42.02 24.76
C GLU A 432 2.08 -43.23 23.97
N ALA A 433 3.39 -43.28 23.68
CA ALA A 433 4.06 -44.43 23.10
C ALA A 433 4.42 -45.54 24.12
N GLY A 434 4.07 -45.37 25.39
CA GLY A 434 4.33 -46.35 26.46
C GLY A 434 5.78 -46.38 26.95
N THR A 435 6.60 -45.39 26.60
CA THR A 435 8.01 -45.31 26.99
C THR A 435 8.31 -44.04 27.78
N THR A 436 9.50 -43.97 28.39
CA THR A 436 10.02 -42.70 28.90
C THR A 436 10.82 -41.98 27.81
N ILE A 437 11.09 -40.70 28.02
CA ILE A 437 11.83 -39.87 27.06
C ILE A 437 13.30 -40.30 27.02
N GLN A 438 13.83 -40.80 28.15
CA GLN A 438 15.17 -41.39 28.18
C GLN A 438 15.21 -42.69 27.37
N ASP A 439 14.20 -43.56 27.54
CA ASP A 439 14.13 -44.84 26.81
C ASP A 439 13.81 -44.66 25.32
N ALA A 440 13.09 -43.59 24.96
CA ALA A 440 12.79 -43.26 23.58
C ALA A 440 13.98 -42.59 22.86
N ALA A 441 14.89 -41.97 23.60
CA ALA A 441 16.07 -41.29 23.04
C ALA A 441 17.23 -42.25 22.77
N GLY A 442 17.36 -43.32 23.57
CA GLY A 442 18.32 -44.42 23.39
C GLY A 442 17.89 -45.37 22.28
#